data_AF-C6AR24-F1
#
_entry.id   AF-C6AR24-F1
#
_cell.length_a   1.000
_cell.length_b   1.000
_cell.length_c   1.000
_cell.angle_alpha   90.00
_cell.angle_beta   90.00
_cell.angle_gamma   90.00
#
_symmetry.space_group_name_H-M   'P 1'
#
loop_
_entity.id
_entity.type
_entity.pdbx_description
1 polymer ?
#
loop_
_entity_poly.entity_id
_entity_poly.type
_entity_poly.pdbx_seq_one_letter_code
_entity_poly.pdbx_strand_id
1 'polypeptide(L)'
;MPNFKKPNYNQDTMVVINFEEQIRPGTFEFVLHKLIEERLDLTPFYELYHNDHSGRSAYDPAILLKITLFGYYHGICTSRDIEWAC
;
A
#
# COMPACT_ATOMS: atom_id res chain seq x y z
N MET A 1 -10.62 -2.25 -15.62
CA MET A 1 -10.16 -1.50 -14.43
C MET A 1 -9.98 -2.53 -13.33
N PRO A 2 -8.75 -2.70 -12.79
CA PRO A 2 -8.45 -3.80 -11.89
C PRO A 2 -9.41 -3.86 -10.69
N ASN A 3 -9.81 -5.06 -10.32
CA ASN A 3 -10.69 -5.28 -9.18
C ASN A 3 -9.88 -5.22 -7.88
N PHE A 4 -9.77 -4.04 -7.27
CA PHE A 4 -9.13 -3.87 -5.97
C PHE A 4 -10.08 -4.13 -4.80
N LYS A 5 -9.51 -4.50 -3.65
CA LYS A 5 -10.27 -4.63 -2.41
C LYS A 5 -10.95 -3.31 -2.08
N LYS A 6 -12.29 -3.34 -2.04
CA LYS A 6 -13.11 -2.19 -1.67
C LYS A 6 -13.05 -1.95 -0.15
N PRO A 7 -13.04 -0.69 0.30
CA PRO A 7 -13.18 -0.38 1.71
C PRO A 7 -14.52 -0.90 2.25
N ASN A 8 -14.54 -1.39 3.50
CA ASN A 8 -15.73 -1.93 4.15
C ASN A 8 -16.51 -0.81 4.85
N TYR A 9 -17.69 -0.45 4.31
CA TYR A 9 -18.56 0.58 4.91
C TYR A 9 -19.28 0.13 6.19
N ASN A 10 -19.37 -1.18 6.45
CA ASN A 10 -19.94 -1.75 7.69
C ASN A 10 -18.85 -1.97 8.76
N GLN A 11 -17.67 -1.35 8.59
CA GLN A 11 -16.61 -1.40 9.59
C GLN A 11 -17.06 -0.65 10.85
N ASP A 12 -17.23 -1.39 11.94
CA ASP A 12 -17.76 -0.92 13.22
C ASP A 12 -16.72 -0.20 14.09
N THR A 13 -15.44 -0.45 13.83
CA THR A 13 -14.31 0.14 14.53
C THR A 13 -13.52 1.02 13.56
N MET A 14 -13.60 2.33 13.76
CA MET A 14 -12.76 3.30 13.06
C MET A 14 -11.49 3.52 13.89
N VAL A 15 -10.40 2.83 13.54
CA VAL A 15 -9.08 3.38 13.91
C VAL A 15 -8.92 4.59 12.98
N VAL A 16 -9.05 5.80 13.53
CA VAL A 16 -8.85 7.04 12.77
C VAL A 16 -7.36 7.15 12.44
N ILE A 17 -6.93 6.39 11.45
CA ILE A 17 -5.60 6.52 10.88
C ILE A 17 -5.75 7.54 9.77
N ASN A 18 -5.71 8.82 10.13
CA ASN A 18 -5.39 9.83 9.13
C ASN A 18 -3.91 9.61 8.79
N PHE A 19 -3.67 8.81 7.76
CA PHE A 19 -2.31 8.50 7.29
C PHE A 19 -1.52 9.77 6.98
N GLU A 20 -2.17 10.83 6.49
CA GLU A 20 -1.54 12.11 6.21
C GLU A 20 -1.14 12.88 7.49
N GLU A 21 -1.90 12.73 8.57
CA GLU A 21 -1.55 13.31 9.89
C GLU A 21 -0.54 12.47 10.69
N GLN A 22 -0.48 11.15 10.47
CA GLN A 22 0.53 10.28 11.10
C GLN A 22 1.89 10.39 10.42
N ILE A 23 1.89 10.52 9.10
CA ILE A 23 3.10 10.63 8.32
C ILE A 23 3.59 12.08 8.39
N ARG A 24 4.46 12.35 9.37
CA ARG A 24 4.96 13.70 9.63
C ARG A 24 6.03 14.10 8.60
N PRO A 25 6.04 15.37 8.14
CA PRO A 25 7.14 15.88 7.34
C PRO A 25 8.50 15.62 8.01
N GLY A 26 9.49 15.20 7.21
CA GLY A 26 10.84 14.90 7.69
C GLY A 26 11.07 13.46 8.16
N THR A 27 10.04 12.60 8.13
CA THR A 27 10.23 11.16 8.36
C THR A 27 10.39 10.39 7.04
N PHE A 28 10.91 9.16 7.12
CA PHE A 28 11.08 8.32 5.94
C PHE A 28 9.72 7.96 5.32
N GLU A 29 8.72 7.68 6.13
CA GLU A 29 7.35 7.34 5.71
C GLU A 29 6.74 8.47 4.87
N PHE A 30 7.06 9.74 5.19
CA PHE A 30 6.59 10.90 4.44
C PHE A 30 7.20 10.96 3.05
N VAL A 31 8.51 10.79 2.97
CA VAL A 31 9.22 10.77 1.69
C VAL A 31 8.73 9.59 0.85
N LEU A 32 8.59 8.41 1.45
CA LEU A 32 8.10 7.21 0.79
C LEU A 32 6.68 7.40 0.26
N HIS A 33 5.77 7.93 1.08
CA HIS A 33 4.39 8.18 0.66
C HIS A 33 4.32 9.15 -0.53
N LYS A 34 5.01 10.29 -0.44
CA LYS A 34 5.05 11.30 -1.52
C LYS A 34 5.72 10.76 -2.79
N LEU A 35 6.77 9.96 -2.65
CA LEU A 35 7.45 9.33 -3.78
C LEU A 35 6.53 8.38 -4.54
N ILE A 36 5.85 7.47 -3.82
CA ILE A 36 4.97 6.48 -4.44
C ILE A 36 3.73 7.14 -5.06
N GLU A 37 3.09 8.07 -4.36
CA GLU A 37 1.81 8.65 -4.82
C GLU A 37 1.98 9.73 -5.89
N GLU A 38 3.03 10.55 -5.83
CA GLU A 38 3.12 11.76 -6.66
C GLU A 38 4.27 11.78 -7.66
N ARG A 39 5.21 10.82 -7.59
CA ARG A 39 6.45 10.88 -8.39
C ARG A 39 6.69 9.62 -9.20
N LEU A 40 6.16 8.48 -8.80
CA LEU A 40 6.31 7.23 -9.53
C LEU A 40 5.10 6.99 -10.44
N ASP A 41 5.39 6.69 -11.70
CA ASP A 41 4.38 6.17 -12.62
C ASP A 41 4.19 4.67 -12.36
N LEU A 42 3.03 4.32 -11.78
CA LEU A 42 2.66 2.94 -11.48
C LEU A 42 1.83 2.28 -12.59
N THR A 43 1.60 2.96 -13.71
CA THR A 43 0.86 2.42 -14.88
C THR A 43 1.33 1.02 -15.27
N PRO A 44 2.64 0.72 -15.36
CA PRO A 44 3.11 -0.62 -15.71
C PRO A 44 2.66 -1.70 -14.72
N PHE A 45 2.53 -1.38 -13.43
CA PHE A 45 2.01 -2.34 -12.45
C PHE A 45 0.53 -2.59 -12.64
N TYR A 46 -0.25 -1.52 -12.88
CA TYR A 46 -1.68 -1.62 -13.10
C TYR A 46 -2.04 -2.42 -14.36
N GLU A 47 -1.26 -2.29 -15.43
CA GLU A 47 -1.45 -3.03 -16.69
C GLU A 47 -1.27 -4.54 -16.55
N LEU A 48 -0.49 -5.01 -15.56
CA LEU A 48 -0.28 -6.43 -15.29
C LEU A 48 -1.50 -7.10 -14.64
N TYR A 49 -2.46 -6.33 -14.13
CA TYR A 49 -3.67 -6.87 -13.54
C TYR A 49 -4.74 -7.14 -14.61
N HIS A 50 -5.15 -8.39 -14.71
CA HIS A 50 -6.26 -8.84 -15.58
C HIS A 50 -7.39 -9.47 -14.75
N ASN A 51 -7.76 -8.85 -13.62
CA ASN A 51 -8.74 -9.37 -12.68
C ASN A 51 -10.09 -8.62 -12.72
N ASP A 52 -10.38 -7.93 -13.82
CA ASP A 52 -11.57 -7.09 -14.00
C ASP A 52 -12.89 -7.85 -13.80
N HIS A 53 -12.94 -9.13 -14.21
CA HIS A 53 -14.17 -9.92 -14.28
C HIS A 53 -14.14 -11.26 -13.53
N SER A 54 -12.98 -11.69 -13.03
CA SER A 54 -12.84 -12.97 -12.34
C SER A 54 -11.69 -12.96 -11.32
N GLY A 55 -11.76 -13.86 -10.34
CA GLY A 55 -10.74 -14.03 -9.31
C GLY A 55 -10.96 -13.18 -8.04
N ARG A 56 -9.96 -13.22 -7.15
CA ARG A 56 -9.97 -12.48 -5.88
C ARG A 56 -9.55 -11.03 -6.12
N SER A 57 -10.18 -10.09 -5.42
CA SER A 57 -9.77 -8.69 -5.46
C SER A 57 -8.31 -8.53 -5.00
N ALA A 58 -7.54 -7.78 -5.78
CA ALA A 58 -6.14 -7.53 -5.54
C ALA A 58 -5.93 -6.41 -4.52
N TYR A 59 -4.72 -6.35 -3.96
CA TYR A 59 -4.23 -5.16 -3.26
C TYR A 59 -3.68 -4.16 -4.27
N ASP A 60 -3.80 -2.86 -3.98
CA ASP A 60 -3.24 -1.81 -4.81
C ASP A 60 -1.69 -1.88 -4.81
N PRO A 61 -1.04 -1.86 -5.99
CA PRO A 61 0.42 -1.79 -6.11
C PRO A 61 1.08 -0.69 -5.28
N ALA A 62 0.45 0.48 -5.17
CA ALA A 62 0.98 1.60 -4.39
C ALA A 62 1.13 1.22 -2.91
N ILE A 63 0.13 0.54 -2.35
CA ILE A 63 0.15 0.07 -0.96
C ILE A 63 1.19 -1.02 -0.76
N LEU A 64 1.27 -1.99 -1.69
CA LEU A 64 2.25 -3.07 -1.61
C LEU A 64 3.70 -2.55 -1.66
N LEU A 65 3.97 -1.56 -2.52
CA LEU A 65 5.28 -0.92 -2.60
C LEU A 65 5.65 -0.19 -1.32
N LYS A 66 4.71 0.56 -0.73
CA LYS A 66 4.92 1.25 0.55
C LYS A 66 5.28 0.26 1.66
N ILE A 67 4.52 -0.81 1.82
CA ILE A 67 4.77 -1.84 2.85
C ILE A 67 6.14 -2.50 2.62
N THR A 68 6.45 -2.87 1.38
CA THR A 68 7.70 -3.57 1.05
C THR A 68 8.93 -2.70 1.32
N LEU A 69 8.92 -1.46 0.83
CA LEU A 69 10.03 -0.52 1.00
C LEU A 69 10.18 -0.06 2.44
N PHE A 70 9.08 0.07 3.18
CA PHE A 70 9.11 0.34 4.61
C PHE A 70 9.74 -0.81 5.40
N GLY A 71 9.39 -2.06 5.08
CA GLY A 71 10.05 -3.25 5.65
C GLY A 71 11.56 -3.25 5.39
N TYR A 72 11.97 -2.96 4.16
CA TYR A 72 13.40 -2.88 3.79
C TYR A 72 14.13 -1.77 4.54
N TYR A 73 13.51 -0.61 4.74
CA TYR A 73 14.08 0.47 5.54
C TYR A 73 14.35 0.04 7.00
N HIS A 74 13.49 -0.83 7.56
CA HIS A 74 13.69 -1.42 8.88
C HIS A 74 14.57 -2.68 8.91
N GLY A 75 15.17 -3.07 7.78
CA GLY A 75 16.01 -4.26 7.66
C GLY A 75 15.25 -5.58 7.60
N ILE A 76 13.92 -5.54 7.41
CA ILE A 76 13.07 -6.72 7.24
C ILE A 76 12.98 -7.05 5.75
N CYS A 77 13.74 -8.03 5.30
CA CYS A 77 13.91 -8.31 3.86
C CYS A 77 13.08 -9.49 3.33
N THR A 78 12.44 -10.28 4.20
CA THR A 78 11.64 -11.44 3.77
C THR A 78 10.16 -11.10 3.78
N SER A 79 9.42 -11.61 2.78
CA SER A 79 7.98 -11.37 2.70
C SER A 79 7.21 -11.93 3.91
N ARG A 80 7.71 -13.01 4.53
CA ARG A 80 7.10 -13.59 5.73
C ARG A 80 7.32 -12.73 6.96
N ASP A 81 8.51 -12.18 7.13
CA ASP A 81 8.80 -11.32 8.27
C ASP A 81 8.08 -9.97 8.14
N ILE A 82 7.95 -9.45 6.91
CA ILE A 82 7.12 -8.26 6.63
C ILE A 82 5.66 -8.54 6.98
N GLU A 83 5.13 -9.71 6.60
CA GLU A 83 3.76 -10.12 6.96
C GLU A 83 3.56 -10.18 8.47
N TRP A 84 4.54 -10.70 9.23
CA TRP A 84 4.46 -10.79 10.69
C TRP A 84 4.59 -9.44 11.41
N ALA A 85 5.22 -8.46 10.77
CA ALA A 85 5.40 -7.11 11.30
C ALA A 85 4.18 -6.19 11.05
N CYS A 86 3.19 -6.63 10.27
CA CYS A 86 1.97 -5.90 9.93
C CYS A 86 0.78 -6.39 10.75
#